data_AF-A0A521FSB3-F1
#
_entry.id   AF-A0A521FSB3-F1
#
_cell.length_a   1.000
_cell.length_b   1.000
_cell.length_c   1.000
_cell.angle_alpha   90.00
_cell.angle_beta   90.00
_cell.angle_gamma   90.00
#
_symmetry.space_group_name_H-M   'P 1'
#
loop_
_entity.id
_entity.type
_entity.pdbx_description
1 polymer ?
#
loop_
_entity_poly.entity_id
_entity_poly.type
_entity_poly.pdbx_seq_one_letter_code
_entity_poly.pdbx_strand_id
1 'polypeptide(L)'
;METKIKPPPTKSKIPRINHDEKIEKAYFIIVEKAINLLKTFENPEHRTYCQMDHSKNELNNNMVIEFLCFFWNITLQVAPHNNRRQIVIDIGTEGINNFGKELTTSLLRKMFSVATSKTLVSGEENTLIINYQPLPILDYYYRTVAQGETEYISISTVAIKSDDKFDLLELDLSESLLLLDRK
;
A
#
# COMPACT_ATOMS: atom_id res chain seq x y z
N MET A 1 29.87 -41.80 -28.43
CA MET A 1 28.78 -40.86 -28.73
C MET A 1 28.33 -40.25 -27.41
N GLU A 2 28.86 -39.10 -27.05
CA GLU A 2 28.48 -38.38 -25.82
C GLU A 2 27.25 -37.50 -26.11
N THR A 3 26.14 -37.80 -25.45
CA THR A 3 24.90 -37.03 -25.53
C THR A 3 25.06 -35.74 -24.74
N LYS A 4 25.24 -34.62 -25.44
CA LYS A 4 25.22 -33.27 -24.84
C LYS A 4 23.82 -32.99 -24.29
N ILE A 5 23.67 -33.06 -22.97
CA ILE A 5 22.47 -32.60 -22.26
C ILE A 5 22.42 -31.08 -22.39
N LYS A 6 21.40 -30.55 -23.07
CA LYS A 6 21.16 -29.10 -23.12
C LYS A 6 20.85 -28.60 -21.71
N PRO A 7 21.46 -27.48 -21.27
CA PRO A 7 21.11 -26.88 -19.99
C PRO A 7 19.62 -26.45 -19.99
N PRO A 8 18.96 -26.50 -18.83
CA PRO A 8 17.55 -26.15 -18.70
C PRO A 8 17.32 -24.69 -19.12
N PRO A 9 16.14 -24.36 -19.69
CA PRO A 9 15.85 -23.02 -20.15
C PRO A 9 15.92 -22.02 -19.01
N THR A 10 16.77 -21.02 -19.16
CA THR A 10 16.91 -19.89 -18.25
C THR A 10 15.56 -19.19 -18.13
N LYS A 11 15.04 -19.08 -16.89
CA LYS A 11 13.77 -18.39 -16.58
C LYS A 11 13.72 -17.05 -17.34
N SER A 12 12.67 -16.85 -18.13
CA SER A 12 12.49 -15.65 -18.94
C SER A 12 12.50 -14.42 -18.02
N LYS A 13 13.35 -13.44 -18.36
CA LYS A 13 13.36 -12.13 -17.71
C LYS A 13 12.12 -11.37 -18.17
N ILE A 14 11.02 -11.51 -17.45
CA ILE A 14 9.92 -10.54 -17.53
C ILE A 14 10.54 -9.16 -17.21
N PRO A 15 10.29 -8.11 -18.02
CA PRO A 15 10.93 -6.81 -17.82
C PRO A 15 10.56 -6.23 -16.44
N ARG A 16 11.58 -5.92 -15.64
CA ARG A 16 11.47 -5.43 -14.24
C ARG A 16 10.59 -4.18 -14.09
N ILE A 17 10.61 -3.31 -15.10
CA ILE A 17 9.86 -2.03 -15.12
C ILE A 17 8.34 -2.26 -14.96
N ASN A 18 7.77 -3.25 -15.65
CA ASN A 18 6.34 -3.54 -15.58
C ASN A 18 5.93 -4.15 -14.22
N HIS A 19 6.87 -4.75 -13.48
CA HIS A 19 6.59 -5.35 -12.19
C HIS A 19 6.49 -4.29 -11.07
N ASP A 20 7.47 -3.40 -11.00
CA ASP A 20 7.52 -2.37 -9.97
C ASP A 20 6.38 -1.36 -10.09
N GLU A 21 5.94 -1.07 -11.31
CA GLU A 21 4.74 -0.26 -11.60
C GLU A 21 3.44 -0.94 -11.13
N LYS A 22 3.34 -2.26 -11.25
CA LYS A 22 2.19 -3.03 -10.78
C LYS A 22 2.07 -3.02 -9.27
N ILE A 23 3.19 -3.15 -8.56
CA ILE A 23 3.23 -3.09 -7.10
C ILE A 23 2.87 -1.68 -6.63
N GLU A 24 3.41 -0.65 -7.28
CA GLU A 24 3.08 0.74 -6.96
C GLU A 24 1.58 1.03 -7.18
N LYS A 25 0.99 0.56 -8.28
CA LYS A 25 -0.46 0.62 -8.49
C LYS A 25 -1.24 -0.12 -7.41
N ALA A 26 -0.81 -1.32 -7.03
CA ALA A 26 -1.42 -2.08 -5.95
C ALA A 26 -1.37 -1.34 -4.60
N TYR A 27 -0.25 -0.68 -4.30
CA TYR A 27 -0.09 0.17 -3.12
C TYR A 27 -1.15 1.27 -3.07
N PHE A 28 -1.32 2.04 -4.16
CA PHE A 28 -2.30 3.12 -4.19
C PHE A 28 -3.74 2.63 -4.04
N ILE A 29 -4.09 1.47 -4.61
CA ILE A 29 -5.42 0.85 -4.43
C ILE A 29 -5.65 0.47 -2.95
N ILE A 30 -4.62 -0.01 -2.26
CA ILE A 30 -4.70 -0.37 -0.83
C ILE A 30 -4.84 0.89 0.02
N VAL A 31 -4.04 1.92 -0.26
CA VAL A 31 -4.11 3.22 0.43
C VAL A 31 -5.48 3.87 0.23
N GLU A 32 -6.05 3.84 -0.98
CA GLU A 32 -7.39 4.35 -1.24
C GLU A 32 -8.45 3.62 -0.40
N LYS A 33 -8.34 2.29 -0.27
CA LYS A 33 -9.21 1.54 0.64
C LYS A 33 -9.03 1.98 2.09
N ALA A 34 -7.80 2.18 2.56
CA ALA A 34 -7.54 2.66 3.90
C ALA A 34 -8.19 4.04 4.14
N ILE A 35 -7.98 4.99 3.23
CA ILE A 35 -8.60 6.33 3.26
C ILE A 35 -10.13 6.23 3.31
N ASN A 36 -10.72 5.35 2.51
CA ASN A 36 -12.18 5.13 2.52
C ASN A 36 -12.69 4.55 3.83
N LEU A 37 -11.90 3.71 4.51
CA LEU A 37 -12.25 3.19 5.84
C LEU A 37 -12.19 4.29 6.91
N LEU A 38 -11.32 5.28 6.78
CA LEU A 38 -11.27 6.39 7.73
C LEU A 38 -12.56 7.21 7.75
N LYS A 39 -13.28 7.30 6.62
CA LYS A 39 -14.53 8.08 6.48
C LYS A 39 -15.62 7.70 7.47
N THR A 40 -15.55 6.52 8.09
CA THR A 40 -16.55 6.05 9.05
C THR A 40 -16.43 6.72 10.43
N PHE A 41 -15.34 7.41 10.72
CA PHE A 41 -15.11 8.01 12.03
C PHE A 41 -15.55 9.47 12.09
N GLU A 42 -16.26 9.85 13.15
CA GLU A 42 -16.64 11.25 13.36
C GLU A 42 -15.45 12.10 13.81
N ASN A 43 -14.64 11.58 14.75
CA ASN A 43 -13.47 12.27 15.28
C ASN A 43 -12.45 12.56 14.16
N PRO A 44 -12.09 13.84 13.92
CA PRO A 44 -11.07 14.22 12.94
C PRO A 44 -9.74 13.49 13.13
N GLU A 45 -9.30 13.23 14.36
CA GLU A 45 -8.04 12.53 14.65
C GLU A 45 -7.97 11.16 13.98
N HIS A 46 -9.08 10.42 13.96
CA HIS A 46 -9.18 9.11 13.32
C HIS A 46 -9.38 9.20 11.80
N ARG A 47 -9.59 10.41 11.26
CA ARG A 47 -9.74 10.68 9.81
C ARG A 47 -8.51 11.35 9.20
N THR A 48 -7.59 11.80 10.02
CA THR A 48 -6.34 12.38 9.56
C THR A 48 -5.34 11.28 9.22
N TYR A 49 -4.64 11.47 8.11
CA TYR A 49 -3.55 10.63 7.70
C TYR A 49 -2.43 11.50 7.13
N CYS A 50 -1.25 10.90 7.06
CA CYS A 50 -0.05 11.50 6.51
C CYS A 50 0.42 10.65 5.33
N GLN A 51 0.92 11.32 4.31
CA GLN A 51 1.70 10.69 3.27
C GLN A 51 3.10 11.28 3.30
N MET A 52 4.10 10.39 3.34
CA MET A 52 5.51 10.76 3.33
C MET A 52 6.15 10.25 2.07
N ASP A 53 6.85 11.14 1.36
CA ASP A 53 7.64 10.81 0.18
C ASP A 53 9.11 10.72 0.58
N HIS A 54 9.58 9.48 0.75
CA HIS A 54 10.95 9.20 1.18
C HIS A 54 11.94 9.22 0.02
N SER A 55 11.47 9.27 -1.23
CA SER A 55 12.35 9.34 -2.41
C SER A 55 13.21 10.61 -2.46
N LYS A 56 12.84 11.62 -1.67
CA LYS A 56 13.55 12.89 -1.53
C LYS A 56 14.50 12.92 -0.33
N ASN A 57 14.49 11.88 0.50
CA ASN A 57 15.32 11.78 1.69
C ASN A 57 16.56 10.92 1.39
N GLU A 58 17.72 11.56 1.27
CA GLU A 58 18.99 10.92 0.92
C GLU A 58 19.48 9.87 1.95
N LEU A 59 18.92 9.88 3.17
CA LEU A 59 19.28 8.95 4.23
C LEU A 59 18.51 7.62 4.17
N ASN A 60 17.40 7.56 3.44
CA ASN A 60 16.43 6.46 3.53
C ASN A 60 16.19 5.76 2.18
N ASN A 61 17.26 5.19 1.61
CA ASN A 61 17.27 4.65 0.23
C ASN A 61 16.30 3.49 -0.05
N ASN A 62 15.76 2.85 0.98
CA ASN A 62 14.89 1.69 0.81
C ASN A 62 13.40 2.03 0.92
N MET A 63 13.01 3.14 1.54
CA MET A 63 11.59 3.53 1.63
C MET A 63 11.24 4.46 0.47
N VAL A 64 10.11 4.21 -0.19
CA VAL A 64 9.66 5.01 -1.33
C VAL A 64 8.57 5.97 -0.90
N ILE A 65 7.47 5.43 -0.38
CA ILE A 65 6.32 6.21 0.07
C ILE A 65 5.66 5.50 1.25
N GLU A 66 5.14 6.28 2.17
CA GLU A 66 4.52 5.79 3.39
C GLU A 66 3.18 6.49 3.61
N PHE A 67 2.15 5.71 3.90
CA PHE A 67 0.86 6.17 4.37
C PHE A 67 0.72 5.82 5.85
N LEU A 68 0.52 6.83 6.68
CA LEU A 68 0.46 6.70 8.12
C LEU A 68 -0.84 7.30 8.65
N CYS A 69 -1.56 6.56 9.47
CA CYS A 69 -2.72 7.07 10.19
C CYS A 69 -2.78 6.48 11.60
N PHE A 70 -3.82 6.83 12.36
CA PHE A 70 -4.07 6.30 13.70
C PHE A 70 -4.05 4.76 13.77
N PHE A 71 -4.47 4.10 12.69
CA PHE A 71 -4.72 2.65 12.68
C PHE A 71 -3.62 1.81 12.04
N TRP A 72 -2.95 2.35 11.02
CA TRP A 72 -2.05 1.57 10.17
C TRP A 72 -0.88 2.42 9.72
N ASN A 73 0.23 1.73 9.48
CA ASN A 73 1.30 2.21 8.63
C ASN A 73 1.35 1.31 7.39
N ILE A 74 1.27 1.90 6.20
CA ILE A 74 1.34 1.20 4.92
C ILE A 74 2.52 1.78 4.16
N THR A 75 3.56 0.98 3.98
CA THR A 75 4.82 1.42 3.37
C THR A 75 5.05 0.71 2.05
N LEU A 76 5.37 1.47 0.99
CA LEU A 76 6.00 0.96 -0.21
C LEU A 76 7.51 1.10 -0.06
N GLN A 77 8.23 -0.01 -0.08
CA GLN A 77 9.67 -0.03 0.08
C GLN A 77 10.35 -0.96 -0.93
N VAL A 78 11.65 -0.81 -1.09
CA VAL A 78 12.53 -1.68 -1.86
C VAL A 78 13.16 -2.67 -0.89
N ALA A 79 12.94 -3.95 -1.13
CA ALA A 79 13.49 -5.04 -0.35
C ALA A 79 15.04 -5.05 -0.46
N PRO A 80 15.77 -4.99 0.67
CA PRO A 80 17.24 -4.87 0.65
C PRO A 80 17.97 -6.05 -0.03
N HIS A 81 17.34 -7.22 -0.02
CA HIS A 81 17.98 -8.47 -0.44
C HIS A 81 17.83 -8.77 -1.94
N ASN A 82 16.83 -8.19 -2.61
CA ASN A 82 16.54 -8.49 -4.02
C ASN A 82 16.23 -7.25 -4.87
N ASN A 83 16.25 -6.05 -4.27
CA ASN A 83 15.91 -4.77 -4.88
C ASN A 83 14.54 -4.76 -5.58
N ARG A 84 13.57 -5.52 -5.06
CA ARG A 84 12.18 -5.51 -5.55
C ARG A 84 11.33 -4.62 -4.67
N ARG A 85 10.35 -3.95 -5.26
CA ARG A 85 9.33 -3.26 -4.46
C ARG A 85 8.51 -4.26 -3.67
N GLN A 86 8.09 -3.86 -2.48
CA GLN A 86 7.21 -4.62 -1.61
C GLN A 86 6.35 -3.65 -0.80
N ILE A 87 5.14 -4.10 -0.47
CA ILE A 87 4.19 -3.37 0.36
C ILE A 87 4.20 -4.00 1.73
N VAL A 88 4.46 -3.20 2.75
CA VAL A 88 4.43 -3.60 4.15
C VAL A 88 3.27 -2.92 4.85
N ILE A 89 2.54 -3.67 5.67
CA ILE A 89 1.56 -3.11 6.59
C ILE A 89 1.92 -3.44 8.03
N ASP A 90 2.02 -2.39 8.84
CA ASP A 90 2.00 -2.48 10.29
C ASP A 90 0.61 -2.15 10.81
N ILE A 91 0.20 -2.90 11.83
CA ILE A 91 -1.10 -2.71 12.47
C ILE A 91 -0.91 -1.99 13.80
N GLY A 92 -1.67 -0.92 14.02
CA GLY A 92 -1.61 -0.12 15.23
C GLY A 92 -2.25 -0.83 16.42
N THR A 93 -1.57 -0.82 17.55
CA THR A 93 -2.04 -1.42 18.81
C THR A 93 -3.32 -0.74 19.29
N GLU A 94 -3.34 0.58 19.29
CA GLU A 94 -4.44 1.42 19.73
C GLU A 94 -5.66 1.25 18.81
N GLY A 95 -5.42 1.19 17.50
CA GLY A 95 -6.44 0.93 16.50
C GLY A 95 -7.16 -0.39 16.74
N ILE A 96 -6.42 -1.48 16.97
CA ILE A 96 -7.01 -2.80 17.27
C ILE A 96 -7.77 -2.77 18.61
N ASN A 97 -7.14 -2.23 19.66
CA ASN A 97 -7.68 -2.32 21.02
C ASN A 97 -8.97 -1.49 21.19
N ASN A 98 -9.05 -0.33 20.53
CA ASN A 98 -10.16 0.61 20.72
C ASN A 98 -11.28 0.44 19.69
N PHE A 99 -10.98 -0.02 18.47
CA PHE A 99 -11.95 -0.08 17.36
C PHE A 99 -12.20 -1.50 16.84
N GLY A 100 -11.54 -2.49 17.45
CA GLY A 100 -11.73 -3.90 17.14
C GLY A 100 -11.07 -4.33 15.84
N LYS A 101 -11.36 -5.58 15.46
CA LYS A 101 -10.66 -6.27 14.35
C LYS A 101 -11.29 -6.03 12.99
N GLU A 102 -12.54 -5.57 12.93
CA GLU A 102 -13.33 -5.50 11.69
C GLU A 102 -12.74 -4.51 10.69
N LEU A 103 -12.31 -3.35 11.16
CA LEU A 103 -11.71 -2.30 10.35
C LEU A 103 -10.45 -2.81 9.64
N THR A 104 -9.50 -3.35 10.40
CA THR A 104 -8.26 -3.94 9.88
C THR A 104 -8.56 -5.16 9.00
N THR A 105 -9.54 -5.99 9.36
CA THR A 105 -9.94 -7.13 8.53
C THR A 105 -10.47 -6.69 7.16
N SER A 106 -11.22 -5.59 7.10
CA SER A 106 -11.72 -5.01 5.84
C SER A 106 -10.59 -4.55 4.93
N LEU A 107 -9.54 -3.93 5.50
CA LEU A 107 -8.34 -3.56 4.78
C LEU A 107 -7.58 -4.79 4.27
N LEU A 108 -7.33 -5.77 5.14
CA LEU A 108 -6.61 -7.00 4.80
C LEU A 108 -7.32 -7.79 3.70
N ARG A 109 -8.66 -7.88 3.74
CA ARG A 109 -9.44 -8.52 2.66
C ARG A 109 -9.21 -7.84 1.30
N LYS A 110 -9.22 -6.50 1.25
CA LYS A 110 -8.92 -5.77 0.01
C LYS A 110 -7.48 -6.03 -0.43
N MET A 111 -6.54 -6.03 0.49
CA MET A 111 -5.15 -6.35 0.20
C MET A 111 -5.01 -7.74 -0.43
N PHE A 112 -5.60 -8.79 0.17
CA PHE A 112 -5.57 -10.14 -0.39
C PHE A 112 -6.26 -10.23 -1.76
N SER A 113 -7.35 -9.47 -1.95
CA SER A 113 -8.01 -9.36 -3.26
C SER A 113 -7.10 -8.71 -4.31
N VAL A 114 -6.34 -7.68 -3.94
CA VAL A 114 -5.35 -7.05 -4.83
C VAL A 114 -4.20 -8.02 -5.12
N ALA A 115 -3.70 -8.72 -4.10
CA ALA A 115 -2.64 -9.74 -4.20
C ALA A 115 -2.96 -10.86 -5.19
N THR A 116 -4.21 -11.31 -5.16
CA THR A 116 -4.71 -12.44 -5.96
C THR A 116 -5.22 -12.00 -7.34
N SER A 117 -5.37 -10.69 -7.56
CA SER A 117 -5.79 -10.14 -8.85
C SER A 117 -4.67 -10.23 -9.89
N LYS A 118 -5.05 -10.22 -11.19
CA LYS A 118 -4.10 -10.14 -12.32
C LYS A 118 -3.20 -8.88 -12.29
N THR A 119 -3.53 -7.92 -11.44
CA THR A 119 -2.77 -6.67 -11.23
C THR A 119 -1.39 -6.96 -10.66
N LEU A 120 -1.27 -7.98 -9.80
CA LEU A 120 0.02 -8.50 -9.34
C LEU A 120 0.38 -9.74 -10.14
N VAL A 121 1.68 -9.94 -10.39
CA VAL A 121 2.14 -11.17 -11.04
C VAL A 121 1.89 -12.30 -10.04
N SER A 122 0.83 -13.08 -10.28
CA SER A 122 0.44 -14.24 -9.48
C SER A 122 1.67 -15.12 -9.21
N GLY A 123 2.00 -15.31 -7.93
CA GLY A 123 3.07 -16.23 -7.49
C GLY A 123 4.38 -15.60 -7.01
N GLU A 124 4.52 -14.27 -6.96
CA GLU A 124 5.69 -13.65 -6.33
C GLU A 124 5.51 -13.53 -4.80
N GLU A 125 5.99 -14.57 -4.11
CA GLU A 125 6.19 -14.58 -2.65
C GLU A 125 6.94 -13.30 -2.21
N ASN A 126 6.55 -12.72 -1.06
CA ASN A 126 7.14 -11.54 -0.44
C ASN A 126 6.85 -10.17 -1.10
N THR A 127 5.87 -10.06 -1.98
CA THR A 127 5.42 -8.74 -2.50
C THR A 127 4.58 -7.96 -1.47
N LEU A 128 3.84 -8.70 -0.64
CA LEU A 128 2.96 -8.16 0.39
C LEU A 128 3.35 -8.77 1.73
N ILE A 129 3.68 -7.92 2.69
CA ILE A 129 4.11 -8.30 4.03
C ILE A 129 3.17 -7.66 5.03
N ILE A 130 2.64 -8.49 5.92
CA ILE A 130 1.79 -8.05 7.02
C ILE A 130 2.57 -8.31 8.30
N ASN A 131 2.88 -7.24 9.04
CA ASN A 131 3.47 -7.34 10.36
C ASN A 131 2.32 -7.57 11.36
N TYR A 132 2.16 -8.83 11.77
CA TYR A 132 1.07 -9.26 12.65
C TYR A 132 1.26 -8.85 14.12
N GLN A 133 2.48 -8.45 14.50
CA GLN A 133 2.74 -7.89 15.82
C GLN A 133 2.30 -6.44 15.83
N PRO A 134 1.29 -6.06 16.66
CA PRO A 134 0.85 -4.68 16.74
C PRO A 134 2.00 -3.78 17.20
N LEU A 135 2.14 -2.64 16.53
CA LEU A 135 3.15 -1.63 16.86
C LEU A 135 2.48 -0.40 17.50
N PRO A 136 3.19 0.39 18.31
CA PRO A 136 2.69 1.66 18.85
C PRO A 136 2.71 2.74 17.76
N ILE A 137 1.89 2.56 16.72
CA ILE A 137 1.83 3.42 15.54
C ILE A 137 1.38 4.83 15.91
N LEU A 138 0.55 4.97 16.95
CA LEU A 138 0.06 6.27 17.39
C LEU A 138 1.19 7.21 17.82
N ASP A 139 2.15 6.70 18.60
CA ASP A 139 3.30 7.49 19.02
C ASP A 139 4.14 7.92 17.82
N TYR A 140 4.36 7.01 16.86
CA TYR A 140 5.07 7.35 15.63
C TYR A 140 4.32 8.40 14.81
N TYR A 141 3.00 8.26 14.64
CA TYR A 141 2.14 9.23 13.97
C TYR A 141 2.25 10.62 14.59
N TYR A 142 2.19 10.72 15.93
CA TYR A 142 2.33 12.00 16.62
C TYR A 142 3.71 12.63 16.46
N ARG A 143 4.79 11.85 16.54
CA ARG A 143 6.15 12.40 16.34
C ARG A 143 6.35 12.86 14.90
N THR A 144 5.91 12.06 13.93
CA THR A 144 5.97 12.42 12.51
C THR A 144 5.22 13.73 12.23
N VAL A 145 3.99 13.88 12.75
CA VAL A 145 3.15 15.05 12.49
C VAL A 145 3.58 16.29 13.28
N ALA A 146 3.82 16.14 14.59
CA ALA A 146 3.97 17.26 15.51
C ALA A 146 5.42 17.63 15.80
N GLN A 147 6.35 16.67 15.70
CA GLN A 147 7.78 16.88 15.98
C GLN A 147 8.61 17.06 14.71
N GLY A 148 8.02 16.85 13.52
CA GLY A 148 8.66 17.13 12.24
C GLY A 148 9.82 16.19 11.93
N GLU A 149 9.71 14.90 12.29
CA GLU A 149 10.76 13.90 12.02
C GLU A 149 11.09 13.73 10.53
N THR A 150 10.24 14.21 9.61
CA THR A 150 10.52 14.25 8.17
C THR A 150 9.98 15.51 7.50
N GLU A 151 10.71 16.02 6.50
CA GLU A 151 10.44 17.30 5.84
C GLU A 151 9.42 17.18 4.70
N TYR A 152 9.18 15.97 4.19
CA TYR A 152 8.34 15.72 3.00
C TYR A 152 7.01 15.06 3.36
N ILE A 153 6.27 15.68 4.29
CA ILE A 153 4.97 15.19 4.76
C ILE A 153 3.84 15.99 4.10
N SER A 154 2.87 15.27 3.54
CA SER A 154 1.54 15.80 3.27
C SER A 154 0.58 15.30 4.36
N ILE A 155 -0.11 16.22 5.03
CA ILE A 155 -1.15 15.89 6.03
C ILE A 155 -2.50 16.17 5.42
N SER A 156 -3.42 15.21 5.53
CA SER A 156 -4.76 15.33 4.99
C SER A 156 -5.78 14.75 5.96
N THR A 157 -6.96 15.37 6.02
CA THR A 157 -8.09 14.86 6.80
C THR A 157 -9.23 14.54 5.85
N VAL A 158 -9.72 13.30 5.90
CA VAL A 158 -10.79 12.86 5.01
C VAL A 158 -12.11 13.49 5.45
N ALA A 159 -12.87 14.12 4.55
CA ALA A 159 -14.21 14.61 4.89
C ALA A 159 -15.16 13.45 5.29
N ILE A 160 -16.06 13.71 6.24
CA ILE A 160 -17.14 12.77 6.57
C ILE A 160 -18.04 12.65 5.34
N LYS A 161 -18.49 11.44 5.01
CA LYS A 161 -19.60 11.28 4.07
C LYS A 161 -20.83 11.92 4.73
N SER A 162 -21.26 13.09 4.27
CA SER A 162 -22.64 13.50 4.51
C SER A 162 -23.55 12.49 3.80
N ASP A 163 -24.71 12.18 4.36
CA ASP A 163 -25.74 11.30 3.77
C ASP A 163 -26.39 11.89 2.49
N ASP A 164 -25.62 12.62 1.68
CA ASP A 164 -26.02 13.05 0.36
C ASP A 164 -25.82 11.89 -0.61
N LYS A 165 -26.90 11.15 -0.78
CA LYS A 165 -27.26 10.25 -1.90
C LYS A 165 -26.09 9.62 -2.68
N PHE A 166 -26.05 8.29 -2.61
CA PHE A 166 -25.45 7.36 -3.58
C PHE A 166 -25.28 7.91 -5.01
N ASP A 167 -24.12 8.47 -5.31
CA ASP A 167 -23.53 8.40 -6.65
C ASP A 167 -22.64 7.15 -6.68
N LEU A 168 -23.27 6.00 -6.89
CA LEU A 168 -22.61 4.84 -7.49
C LEU A 168 -22.45 5.14 -8.99
N LEU A 169 -21.58 6.09 -9.31
CA LEU A 169 -20.83 6.00 -10.56
C LEU A 169 -19.72 5.00 -10.27
N GLU A 170 -20.04 3.73 -10.55
CA GLU A 170 -19.01 2.77 -10.90
C GLU A 170 -18.11 3.44 -11.95
N LEU A 171 -16.95 3.91 -11.52
CA LEU A 171 -15.84 4.11 -12.43
C LEU A 171 -15.45 2.71 -12.89
N ASP A 172 -16.12 2.28 -13.95
CA ASP A 172 -15.77 1.11 -14.72
C ASP A 172 -14.33 1.31 -15.21
N LEU A 173 -13.39 0.75 -14.45
CA LEU A 173 -11.97 0.74 -14.76
C LEU A 173 -11.67 -0.09 -16.03
N SER A 174 -12.68 -0.63 -16.72
CA SER A 174 -12.51 -1.29 -18.02
C SER A 174 -12.22 -0.33 -19.18
N GLU A 175 -12.66 0.93 -19.14
CA GLU A 175 -12.43 1.86 -20.27
C GLU A 175 -11.04 2.53 -20.26
N SER A 176 -10.39 2.67 -19.10
CA SER A 176 -9.06 3.27 -19.01
C SER A 176 -7.92 2.36 -19.52
N LEU A 177 -8.18 1.06 -19.68
CA LEU A 177 -7.24 0.09 -20.26
C LEU A 177 -7.36 -0.01 -21.79
N LEU A 178 -8.47 0.42 -22.40
CA LEU A 178 -8.67 0.37 -23.85
C LEU A 178 -8.04 1.56 -24.61
N LEU A 179 -7.65 2.63 -23.90
CA LEU A 179 -7.06 3.83 -24.50
C LEU A 179 -5.52 3.79 -24.60
N LEU A 180 -4.87 2.77 -24.07
CA LEU A 180 -3.40 2.59 -24.14
C LEU A 180 -2.95 1.61 -25.23
N ASP A 181 -3.86 0.86 -25.87
CA ASP A 181 -3.56 -0.07 -26.97
C ASP A 181 -3.78 0.53 -28.37
N ARG A 182 -3.93 1.86 -28.47
CA ARG A 182 -3.98 2.59 -29.76
C ARG A 182 -2.92 3.68 -29.83
N LYS A 183 -1.65 3.30 -29.90
CA LYS A 183 -0.60 4.04 -30.62
C LYS A 183 0.42 3.09 -31.20
#